data_AF-A0A941EH73-F1
#
_entry.id   AF-A0A941EH73-F1
#
_cell.length_a   1.000
_cell.length_b   1.000
_cell.length_c   1.000
_cell.angle_alpha   90.00
_cell.angle_beta   90.00
_cell.angle_gamma   90.00
#
_symmetry.space_group_name_H-M   'P 1'
#
loop_
_entity.id
_entity.type
_entity.pdbx_description
1 polymer ?
#
loop_
_entity_poly.entity_id
_entity_poly.type
_entity_poly.pdbx_seq_one_letter_code
_entity_poly.pdbx_strand_id
1 'polypeptide(L)'
;MTFPRTESPSHRRRSGPSEPLGGPEGNERLTALTGAVLLVLFAAEGVTLLQLGRLLYWHYVLGFLLIGPVCLKIASTVYRFSRYYTRHEPYVRKGPPHPLLRIIGPFIVLSTMAVLGTGVLLAVQHTSNTLAGFPVVFLHKLSFVGWAALMTVHVLAYLPRLPRLLADDAVPGRAARAVGGRGLRYSLLVLALGVGVILAMWGGQLSSSWHR
;
A
#
# COMPACT_ATOMS: atom_id res chain seq x y z
N MET A 1 -16.95 -54.58 36.41
CA MET A 1 -16.77 -53.14 36.72
C MET A 1 -16.11 -52.49 35.52
N THR A 2 -16.88 -51.75 34.72
CA THR A 2 -16.46 -51.16 33.45
C THR A 2 -16.50 -49.66 33.62
N PHE A 3 -15.34 -49.00 33.67
CA PHE A 3 -15.28 -47.54 33.78
C PHE A 3 -15.69 -46.89 32.45
N PRO A 4 -16.60 -45.91 32.45
CA PRO A 4 -16.91 -45.16 31.24
C PRO A 4 -15.73 -44.26 30.87
N ARG A 5 -15.27 -44.39 29.63
CA ARG A 5 -14.24 -43.54 29.02
C ARG A 5 -14.82 -42.12 28.91
N THR A 6 -14.28 -41.18 29.68
CA THR A 6 -14.56 -39.76 29.49
C THR A 6 -13.93 -39.31 28.18
N GLU A 7 -14.75 -39.17 27.13
CA GLU A 7 -14.32 -38.50 25.91
C GLU A 7 -13.95 -37.05 26.26
N SER A 8 -12.67 -36.72 26.11
CA SER A 8 -12.22 -35.34 26.22
C SER A 8 -12.91 -34.52 25.14
N PRO A 9 -13.50 -33.35 25.46
CA PRO A 9 -14.09 -32.50 24.44
C PRO A 9 -12.96 -32.04 23.53
N SER A 10 -12.87 -32.67 22.35
CA SER A 10 -12.05 -32.15 21.27
C SER A 10 -12.52 -30.73 21.04
N HIS A 11 -11.69 -29.74 21.37
CA HIS A 11 -11.89 -28.35 21.01
C HIS A 11 -11.85 -28.29 19.48
N ARG A 12 -12.99 -28.62 18.86
CA ARG A 12 -13.23 -28.46 17.44
C ARG A 12 -13.18 -26.96 17.21
N ARG A 13 -11.98 -26.48 16.87
CA ARG A 13 -11.69 -25.13 16.40
C ARG A 13 -12.79 -24.84 15.39
N ARG A 14 -13.80 -24.04 15.77
CA ARG A 14 -14.82 -23.58 14.83
C ARG A 14 -14.06 -22.83 13.76
N SER A 15 -13.82 -23.49 12.64
CA SER A 15 -13.45 -22.87 11.39
C SER A 15 -14.63 -21.96 11.03
N GLY A 16 -14.58 -20.71 11.47
CA GLY A 16 -15.42 -19.67 10.92
C GLY A 16 -15.26 -19.67 9.39
N PRO A 17 -16.21 -19.06 8.65
CA PRO A 17 -16.16 -19.02 7.19
C PRO A 17 -14.75 -18.66 6.74
N SER A 18 -14.19 -19.46 5.82
CA SER A 18 -12.89 -19.19 5.22
C SER A 18 -12.96 -17.84 4.51
N GLU A 19 -12.54 -16.78 5.21
CA GLU A 19 -12.45 -15.43 4.68
C GLU A 19 -11.62 -15.47 3.38
N PRO A 20 -12.12 -14.94 2.24
CA PRO A 20 -11.50 -15.12 0.92
C PRO A 20 -10.01 -14.69 0.86
N LEU A 21 -9.65 -13.68 1.65
CA LEU A 21 -8.29 -13.14 1.74
C LEU A 21 -7.44 -13.80 2.83
N GLY A 22 -7.99 -14.70 3.65
CA GLY A 22 -7.34 -15.29 4.81
C GLY A 22 -7.50 -14.47 6.10
N GLY A 23 -8.55 -13.65 6.20
CA GLY A 23 -8.87 -12.88 7.40
C GLY A 23 -7.84 -11.80 7.75
N PRO A 24 -7.69 -11.43 9.04
CA PRO A 24 -6.76 -10.40 9.49
C PRO A 24 -5.31 -10.66 9.08
N GLU A 25 -4.82 -11.90 9.17
CA GLU A 25 -3.48 -12.29 8.76
C GLU A 25 -3.28 -12.12 7.25
N GLY A 26 -4.31 -12.45 6.47
CA GLY A 26 -4.32 -12.26 5.03
C GLY A 26 -4.20 -10.79 4.62
N ASN A 27 -5.00 -9.94 5.26
CA ASN A 27 -4.95 -8.49 5.07
C ASN A 27 -3.59 -7.90 5.48
N GLU A 28 -3.02 -8.37 6.59
CA GLU A 28 -1.69 -7.98 7.08
C GLU A 28 -0.60 -8.31 6.05
N ARG A 29 -0.61 -9.53 5.50
CA ARG A 29 0.32 -9.95 4.44
C ARG A 29 0.18 -9.15 3.16
N LEU A 30 -1.05 -8.91 2.68
CA LEU A 30 -1.29 -8.06 1.51
C LEU A 30 -0.74 -6.64 1.75
N THR A 31 -1.04 -6.07 2.92
CA THR A 31 -0.58 -4.73 3.30
C THR A 31 0.95 -4.66 3.41
N ALA A 32 1.59 -5.71 3.92
CA ALA A 32 3.06 -5.79 4.02
C ALA A 32 3.71 -5.93 2.64
N LEU A 33 3.23 -6.85 1.80
CA LEU A 33 3.71 -7.06 0.43
C LEU A 33 3.60 -5.79 -0.41
N THR A 34 2.42 -5.16 -0.43
CA THR A 34 2.21 -3.89 -1.13
C THR A 34 3.11 -2.79 -0.55
N GLY A 35 3.34 -2.78 0.76
CA GLY A 35 4.26 -1.84 1.41
C GLY A 35 5.71 -2.00 0.97
N ALA A 36 6.19 -3.23 0.82
CA ALA A 36 7.54 -3.51 0.34
C ALA A 36 7.73 -3.07 -1.12
N VAL A 37 6.75 -3.36 -1.99
CA VAL A 37 6.74 -2.87 -3.38
C VAL A 37 6.75 -1.34 -3.43
N LEU A 38 5.89 -0.69 -2.65
CA LEU A 38 5.84 0.76 -2.56
C LEU A 38 7.15 1.37 -2.06
N LEU A 39 7.82 0.74 -1.09
CA LEU A 39 9.11 1.22 -0.60
C LEU A 39 10.16 1.26 -1.72
N VAL A 40 10.23 0.22 -2.56
CA VAL A 40 11.14 0.18 -3.72
C VAL A 40 10.74 1.22 -4.76
N LEU A 41 9.45 1.34 -5.09
CA LEU A 41 8.97 2.30 -6.08
C LEU A 41 9.19 3.75 -5.62
N PHE A 42 8.91 4.08 -4.35
CA PHE A 42 9.19 5.40 -3.80
C PHE A 42 10.69 5.72 -3.73
N ALA A 43 11.54 4.72 -3.48
CA ALA A 43 12.99 4.93 -3.56
C ALA A 43 13.43 5.24 -5.00
N ALA A 44 12.90 4.53 -6.00
CA ALA A 44 13.16 4.80 -7.41
C ALA A 44 12.65 6.20 -7.82
N GLU A 45 11.44 6.57 -7.39
CA GLU A 45 10.88 7.92 -7.54
C GLU A 45 11.76 8.99 -6.89
N GLY A 46 12.30 8.72 -5.69
CA GLY A 46 13.20 9.65 -5.00
C GLY A 46 14.49 9.91 -5.78
N VAL A 47 15.00 8.91 -6.51
CA VAL A 47 16.18 9.07 -7.38
C VAL A 47 15.90 10.02 -8.53
N THR A 48 14.69 10.03 -9.10
CA THR A 48 14.36 10.96 -10.21
C THR A 48 14.38 12.42 -9.75
N LEU A 49 14.14 12.68 -8.46
CA LEU A 49 14.19 14.03 -7.89
C LEU A 49 15.61 14.62 -7.84
N LEU A 50 16.65 13.78 -7.73
CA LEU A 50 18.04 14.24 -7.66
C LEU A 50 18.47 14.96 -8.95
N GLN A 51 17.83 14.64 -10.08
CA GLN A 51 18.11 15.21 -11.38
C GLN A 51 16.81 15.41 -12.17
N LEU A 52 15.85 16.09 -11.55
CA LEU A 52 14.49 16.21 -12.06
C LEU A 52 14.42 16.71 -13.51
N GLY A 53 15.28 17.66 -13.91
CA GLY A 53 15.30 18.16 -15.30
C GLY A 53 15.56 17.08 -16.35
N ARG A 54 16.47 16.13 -16.07
CA ARG A 54 16.82 15.03 -16.98
C ARG A 54 15.90 13.82 -16.82
N LEU A 55 15.42 13.58 -15.61
CA LEU A 55 14.63 12.41 -15.25
C LEU A 55 13.13 12.71 -15.13
N LEU A 56 12.67 13.84 -15.67
CA LEU A 56 11.27 14.28 -15.57
C LEU A 56 10.31 13.26 -16.18
N TYR A 57 10.67 12.70 -17.33
CA TYR A 57 9.91 11.62 -17.96
C TYR A 57 9.71 10.44 -17.00
N TRP A 58 10.79 9.99 -16.35
CA TRP A 58 10.76 8.87 -15.41
C TRP A 58 10.01 9.19 -14.13
N HIS A 59 10.10 10.43 -13.63
CA HIS A 59 9.31 10.93 -12.50
C HIS A 59 7.81 10.80 -12.78
N TYR A 60 7.36 11.18 -13.99
CA TYR A 60 5.96 10.97 -14.36
C TYR A 60 5.59 9.49 -14.45
N VAL A 61 6.39 8.69 -15.18
CA VAL A 61 6.11 7.26 -15.37
C VAL A 61 6.00 6.52 -14.03
N LEU A 62 6.96 6.75 -13.13
CA LEU A 62 6.96 6.14 -11.80
C LEU A 62 5.82 6.70 -10.92
N GLY A 63 5.56 8.01 -11.00
CA GLY A 63 4.44 8.66 -10.29
C GLY A 63 3.08 8.07 -10.65
N PHE A 64 2.84 7.81 -11.95
CA PHE A 64 1.62 7.14 -12.41
C PHE A 64 1.60 5.65 -12.04
N LEU A 65 2.73 4.95 -12.13
CA LEU A 65 2.85 3.55 -11.71
C LEU A 65 2.49 3.36 -10.23
N LEU A 66 2.88 4.32 -9.37
CA LEU A 66 2.61 4.31 -7.93
C LEU A 66 1.11 4.32 -7.58
N ILE A 67 0.25 4.90 -8.43
CA ILE A 67 -1.18 5.10 -8.13
C ILE A 67 -1.88 3.79 -7.76
N GLY A 68 -1.69 2.74 -8.56
CA GLY A 68 -2.34 1.45 -8.33
C GLY A 68 -1.95 0.80 -6.99
N PRO A 69 -0.65 0.55 -6.73
CA PRO A 69 -0.19 0.01 -5.45
C PRO A 69 -0.52 0.91 -4.25
N VAL A 70 -0.51 2.24 -4.39
CA VAL A 70 -0.93 3.17 -3.32
C VAL A 70 -2.41 2.97 -3.00
N CYS A 71 -3.28 2.92 -4.01
CA CYS A 71 -4.70 2.63 -3.84
C CYS A 71 -4.92 1.30 -3.13
N LEU A 72 -4.17 0.25 -3.51
CA LEU A 72 -4.24 -1.05 -2.85
C LEU A 72 -3.82 -0.97 -1.38
N LYS A 73 -2.75 -0.24 -1.05
CA LYS A 73 -2.27 -0.04 0.33
C LYS A 73 -3.28 0.72 1.18
N ILE A 74 -3.88 1.77 0.64
CA ILE A 74 -4.92 2.54 1.33
C ILE A 74 -6.15 1.66 1.53
N ALA A 75 -6.62 0.96 0.49
CA ALA A 75 -7.77 0.08 0.57
C ALA A 75 -7.57 -1.04 1.60
N SER A 76 -6.41 -1.68 1.63
CA SER A 76 -6.14 -2.77 2.58
C SER A 76 -6.10 -2.27 4.03
N THR A 77 -5.52 -1.09 4.27
CA THR A 77 -5.42 -0.48 5.61
C THR A 77 -6.79 0.03 6.10
N VAL A 78 -7.54 0.72 5.24
CA VAL A 78 -8.91 1.18 5.52
C VAL A 78 -9.84 -0.01 5.74
N TYR A 79 -9.70 -1.09 4.99
CA TYR A 79 -10.47 -2.31 5.19
C TYR A 79 -10.22 -2.92 6.58
N ARG A 80 -8.96 -3.01 7.03
CA ARG A 80 -8.66 -3.48 8.39
C ARG A 80 -9.26 -2.56 9.45
N PHE A 81 -9.11 -1.26 9.26
CA PHE A 81 -9.66 -0.24 10.16
C PHE A 81 -11.19 -0.40 10.27
N SER A 82 -11.89 -0.42 9.14
CA SER A 82 -13.35 -0.53 9.11
C SER A 82 -13.84 -1.83 9.74
N ARG A 83 -13.19 -2.98 9.46
CA ARG A 83 -13.57 -4.27 10.06
C ARG A 83 -13.36 -4.31 11.58
N TYR A 84 -12.33 -3.62 12.09
CA TYR A 84 -12.12 -3.48 13.54
C TYR A 84 -13.24 -2.65 14.18
N TYR A 85 -13.57 -1.49 13.62
CA TYR A 85 -14.57 -0.58 14.21
C TYR A 85 -16.02 -1.02 13.98
N THR A 86 -16.29 -1.80 12.93
CA THR A 86 -17.57 -2.50 12.72
C THR A 86 -17.69 -3.80 13.52
N ARG A 87 -16.76 -4.03 14.48
CA ARG A 87 -16.78 -5.14 15.44
C ARG A 87 -16.71 -6.53 14.79
N HIS A 88 -16.08 -6.68 13.63
CA HIS A 88 -15.92 -8.00 13.03
C HIS A 88 -15.00 -8.88 13.89
N GLU A 89 -15.54 -9.98 14.42
CA GLU A 89 -14.94 -10.77 15.52
C GLU A 89 -13.47 -11.16 15.28
N PRO A 90 -13.06 -11.73 14.11
CA PRO A 90 -11.65 -11.97 13.80
C PRO A 90 -10.73 -10.75 13.92
N TYR A 91 -11.18 -9.56 13.49
CA TYR A 91 -10.36 -8.34 13.49
C TYR A 91 -10.26 -7.72 14.88
N VAL A 92 -11.33 -7.80 15.68
CA VAL A 92 -11.32 -7.37 17.08
C VAL A 92 -10.39 -8.26 17.91
N ARG A 93 -10.46 -9.59 17.72
CA ARG A 93 -9.57 -10.56 18.38
C ARG A 93 -8.10 -10.36 18.07
N LYS A 94 -7.77 -9.90 16.85
CA LYS A 94 -6.40 -9.54 16.45
C LYS A 94 -5.88 -8.28 17.19
N GLY A 95 -6.79 -7.47 17.72
CA GLY A 95 -6.48 -6.25 18.47
C GLY A 95 -6.48 -4.97 17.63
N PRO A 96 -6.42 -3.81 18.29
CA PRO A 96 -6.52 -2.51 17.65
C PRO A 96 -5.38 -2.27 16.63
N PRO A 97 -5.65 -1.50 15.55
CA PRO A 97 -4.58 -0.90 14.75
C PRO A 97 -3.59 -0.13 15.63
N HIS A 98 -2.31 -0.19 15.27
CA HIS A 98 -1.22 0.42 16.04
C HIS A 98 -1.50 1.93 16.29
N PRO A 99 -1.39 2.46 17.52
CA PRO A 99 -1.80 3.83 17.84
C PRO A 99 -1.14 4.91 16.98
N LEU A 100 0.17 4.78 16.72
CA LEU A 100 0.89 5.70 15.81
C LEU A 100 0.27 5.71 14.40
N LEU A 101 -0.20 4.57 13.88
CA LEU A 101 -0.87 4.51 12.58
C LEU A 101 -2.24 5.17 12.59
N ARG A 102 -2.91 5.24 13.75
CA ARG A 102 -4.23 5.89 13.85
C ARG A 102 -4.13 7.41 13.75
N ILE A 103 -3.05 7.97 14.30
CA ILE A 103 -2.83 9.42 14.29
C ILE A 103 -2.15 9.82 12.98
N ILE A 104 -1.02 9.21 12.64
CA ILE A 104 -0.21 9.63 11.49
C ILE A 104 -0.80 9.11 10.16
N GLY A 105 -1.48 7.96 10.17
CA GLY A 105 -2.02 7.30 8.97
C GLY A 105 -2.92 8.20 8.13
N PRO A 106 -3.94 8.86 8.70
CA PRO A 106 -4.79 9.79 7.95
C PRO A 106 -4.01 10.91 7.26
N PHE A 107 -3.02 11.52 7.94
CA PHE A 107 -2.20 12.57 7.34
C PHE A 107 -1.32 12.03 6.22
N ILE A 108 -0.76 10.83 6.34
CA ILE A 108 -0.03 10.17 5.25
C ILE A 108 -0.95 9.93 4.06
N VAL A 109 -2.15 9.41 4.28
CA VAL A 109 -3.12 9.15 3.20
C VAL A 109 -3.47 10.45 2.47
N LEU A 110 -3.86 11.49 3.21
CA LEU A 110 -4.25 12.78 2.64
C LEU A 110 -3.09 13.44 1.89
N SER A 111 -1.89 13.47 2.47
CA SER A 111 -0.71 14.03 1.81
C SER A 111 -0.28 13.21 0.59
N THR A 112 -0.39 11.87 0.62
CA THR A 112 -0.12 11.01 -0.55
C THR A 112 -1.10 11.31 -1.68
N MET A 113 -2.39 11.43 -1.35
CA MET A 113 -3.44 11.81 -2.31
C MET A 113 -3.19 13.21 -2.88
N ALA A 114 -2.73 14.15 -2.06
CA ALA A 114 -2.40 15.50 -2.51
C ALA A 114 -1.20 15.51 -3.47
N VAL A 115 -0.10 14.81 -3.15
CA VAL A 115 1.08 14.71 -4.02
C VAL A 115 0.72 14.05 -5.35
N LEU A 116 0.10 12.87 -5.32
CA LEU A 116 -0.27 12.16 -6.54
C LEU A 116 -1.32 12.93 -7.34
N GLY A 117 -2.36 13.46 -6.69
CA GLY A 117 -3.43 14.19 -7.35
C GLY A 117 -2.95 15.48 -8.01
N THR A 118 -2.08 16.23 -7.35
CA THR A 118 -1.46 17.42 -7.95
C THR A 118 -0.48 17.05 -9.07
N GLY A 119 0.24 15.92 -8.96
CA GLY A 119 1.11 15.42 -10.03
C GLY A 119 0.32 15.04 -11.29
N VAL A 120 -0.81 14.34 -11.13
CA VAL A 120 -1.75 14.03 -12.22
C VAL A 120 -2.33 15.32 -12.81
N LEU A 121 -2.72 16.28 -11.97
CA LEU A 121 -3.26 17.56 -12.45
C LEU A 121 -2.23 18.34 -13.28
N LEU A 122 -0.96 18.35 -12.88
CA LEU A 122 0.14 18.95 -13.65
C LEU A 122 0.31 18.27 -15.02
N ALA A 123 0.25 16.94 -15.06
CA ALA A 123 0.35 16.20 -16.31
C ALA A 123 -0.80 16.54 -17.29
N VAL A 124 -2.01 16.75 -16.77
CA VAL A 124 -3.18 17.13 -17.57
C VAL A 124 -3.13 18.61 -17.99
N GLN A 125 -2.91 19.54 -17.05
CA GLN A 125 -2.96 20.99 -17.29
C GLN A 125 -1.87 21.50 -18.22
N HIS A 126 -0.70 20.87 -18.27
CA HIS A 126 0.35 21.25 -19.22
C HIS A 126 -0.14 21.14 -20.67
N THR A 127 -1.12 20.27 -20.96
CA THR A 127 -1.75 20.16 -22.28
C THR A 127 -2.63 21.38 -22.63
N SER A 128 -3.01 22.21 -21.65
CA SER A 128 -3.94 23.32 -21.81
C SER A 128 -3.39 24.64 -21.23
N ASN A 129 -2.55 25.35 -21.99
CA ASN A 129 -2.09 26.74 -21.80
C ASN A 129 -1.37 27.14 -20.47
N THR A 130 -0.23 27.80 -20.66
CA THR A 130 0.97 27.86 -19.81
C THR A 130 0.89 28.70 -18.51
N LEU A 131 -0.25 29.31 -18.17
CA LEU A 131 -0.38 30.17 -16.97
C LEU A 131 -1.14 29.50 -15.79
N ALA A 132 -1.84 28.39 -16.00
CA ALA A 132 -2.64 27.73 -14.96
C ALA A 132 -1.83 26.83 -14.00
N GLY A 133 -0.59 26.46 -14.35
CA GLY A 133 0.19 25.46 -13.62
C GLY A 133 0.95 25.96 -12.39
N PHE A 134 1.22 27.28 -12.26
CA PHE A 134 2.06 27.79 -11.18
C PHE A 134 1.52 27.49 -9.76
N PRO A 135 0.22 27.69 -9.46
CA PRO A 135 -0.34 27.32 -8.17
C PRO A 135 -0.26 25.81 -7.89
N VAL A 136 -0.40 24.98 -8.93
CA VAL A 136 -0.38 23.52 -8.79
C VAL A 136 1.04 23.00 -8.57
N VAL A 137 2.05 23.57 -9.24
CA VAL A 137 3.46 23.22 -8.98
C VAL A 137 3.84 23.55 -7.54
N PHE A 138 3.42 24.71 -7.04
CA PHE A 138 3.64 25.08 -5.64
C PHE A 138 2.95 24.08 -4.70
N LEU A 139 1.68 23.75 -4.94
CA LEU A 139 0.94 22.79 -4.12
C LEU A 139 1.54 21.38 -4.16
N HIS A 140 2.03 20.94 -5.32
CA HIS A 140 2.72 19.66 -5.48
C HIS A 140 4.01 19.61 -4.64
N LYS A 141 4.85 20.66 -4.71
CA LYS A 141 6.06 20.76 -3.89
C LYS A 141 5.75 20.83 -2.39
N LEU A 142 4.77 21.64 -2.00
CA LEU A 142 4.38 21.79 -0.60
C LEU A 142 3.84 20.48 -0.03
N SER A 143 2.92 19.82 -0.75
CA SER A 143 2.40 18.51 -0.36
C SER A 143 3.51 17.47 -0.32
N PHE A 144 4.47 17.50 -1.25
CA PHE A 144 5.62 16.61 -1.26
C PHE A 144 6.49 16.78 -0.01
N VAL A 145 6.81 18.01 0.40
CA VAL A 145 7.61 18.25 1.62
C VAL A 145 6.91 17.71 2.86
N GLY A 146 5.61 18.01 3.02
CA GLY A 146 4.81 17.50 4.15
C GLY A 146 4.70 15.97 4.13
N TRP A 147 4.44 15.40 2.96
CA TRP A 147 4.39 13.96 2.75
C TRP A 147 5.73 13.30 3.07
N ALA A 148 6.86 13.85 2.59
CA ALA A 148 8.19 13.28 2.78
C ALA A 148 8.58 13.24 4.26
N ALA A 149 8.24 14.29 5.03
CA ALA A 149 8.44 14.30 6.47
C ALA A 149 7.64 13.18 7.17
N LEU A 150 6.34 13.09 6.89
CA LEU A 150 5.47 12.06 7.46
C LEU A 150 5.89 10.64 7.05
N MET A 151 6.23 10.45 5.78
CA MET A 151 6.63 9.16 5.23
C MET A 151 7.99 8.72 5.78
N THR A 152 8.94 9.63 5.99
CA THR A 152 10.23 9.33 6.62
C THR A 152 10.01 8.81 8.04
N VAL A 153 9.22 9.52 8.85
CA VAL A 153 8.86 9.06 10.21
C VAL A 153 8.17 7.70 10.17
N HIS A 154 7.23 7.51 9.23
CA HIS A 154 6.53 6.24 9.05
C HIS A 154 7.46 5.08 8.71
N VAL A 155 8.32 5.25 7.71
CA VAL A 155 9.25 4.20 7.26
C VAL A 155 10.24 3.88 8.36
N LEU A 156 10.85 4.89 9.00
CA LEU A 156 11.81 4.67 10.09
C LEU A 156 11.18 3.96 11.29
N ALA A 157 9.93 4.26 11.64
CA ALA A 157 9.20 3.57 12.70
C ALA A 157 8.94 2.09 12.39
N TYR A 158 8.91 1.71 11.11
CA TYR A 158 8.65 0.35 10.64
C TYR A 158 9.90 -0.40 10.16
N LEU A 159 11.01 0.29 9.90
CA LEU A 159 12.26 -0.28 9.40
C LEU A 159 12.81 -1.42 10.27
N PRO A 160 12.80 -1.33 11.62
CA PRO A 160 13.26 -2.43 12.48
C PRO A 160 12.38 -3.69 12.41
N ARG A 161 11.15 -3.58 11.89
CA ARG A 161 10.18 -4.68 11.80
C ARG A 161 10.25 -5.42 10.46
N LEU A 162 10.84 -4.82 9.43
CA LEU A 162 10.99 -5.40 8.09
C LEU A 162 11.76 -6.74 8.06
N PRO A 163 12.89 -6.91 8.75
CA PRO A 163 13.67 -8.15 8.68
C PRO A 163 12.89 -9.36 9.22
N ARG A 164 12.10 -9.17 10.30
CA ARG A 164 11.28 -10.23 10.89
C ARG A 164 10.14 -10.66 9.97
N LEU A 165 9.50 -9.70 9.29
CA LEU A 165 8.40 -9.97 8.35
C LEU A 165 8.88 -10.71 7.09
N LEU A 166 10.08 -10.40 6.60
CA LEU A 166 10.69 -11.10 5.45
C LEU A 166 11.24 -12.48 5.84
N ALA A 167 11.82 -12.62 7.03
CA ALA A 167 12.34 -13.89 7.53
C ALA A 167 11.24 -14.92 7.81
N ASP A 168 10.09 -14.50 8.35
CA ASP A 168 8.96 -15.40 8.63
C ASP A 168 8.31 -15.97 7.35
N ASP A 169 8.40 -15.24 6.23
CA ASP A 169 7.95 -15.71 4.91
C ASP A 169 9.01 -16.55 4.17
N ALA A 170 10.30 -16.44 4.55
CA ALA A 170 11.41 -17.13 3.90
C ALA A 170 11.65 -18.57 4.39
N VAL A 171 11.14 -18.96 5.57
CA VAL A 171 11.31 -20.33 6.12
C VAL A 171 10.35 -21.31 5.41
N PRO A 172 10.85 -22.22 4.55
CA PRO A 172 10.03 -23.23 3.89
C PRO A 172 9.52 -24.20 4.95
N GLY A 173 8.20 -24.25 5.17
CA GLY A 173 7.55 -25.12 6.15
C GLY A 173 6.58 -24.42 7.10
N ARG A 174 6.75 -23.11 7.38
CA ARG A 174 5.72 -22.30 8.07
C ARG A 174 4.75 -21.63 7.09
N ALA A 175 5.20 -21.32 5.87
CA ALA A 175 4.37 -20.86 4.76
C ALA A 175 3.26 -21.86 4.34
N ALA A 176 3.45 -23.15 4.64
CA ALA A 176 2.50 -24.24 4.36
C ALA A 176 1.39 -24.38 5.42
N ARG A 177 1.46 -23.69 6.57
CA ARG A 177 0.31 -23.52 7.49
C ARG A 177 -0.58 -22.41 6.93
N ALA A 178 -1.30 -22.77 5.87
CA ALA A 178 -1.92 -21.88 4.91
C ALA A 178 -2.94 -20.91 5.53
N VAL A 179 -2.56 -19.64 5.65
CA VAL A 179 -3.53 -18.55 5.56
C VAL A 179 -4.06 -18.58 4.13
N GLY A 180 -5.29 -19.08 3.95
CA GLY A 180 -5.98 -19.15 2.66
C GLY A 180 -5.95 -17.82 1.89
N GLY A 181 -6.11 -17.85 0.57
CA GLY A 181 -6.17 -16.64 -0.26
C GLY A 181 -4.81 -16.11 -0.75
N ARG A 182 -3.74 -16.94 -0.80
CA ARG A 182 -2.43 -16.53 -1.36
C ARG A 182 -2.57 -16.06 -2.81
N GLY A 183 -3.25 -16.84 -3.67
CA GLY A 183 -3.49 -16.47 -5.07
C GLY A 183 -4.20 -15.13 -5.19
N LEU A 184 -5.26 -14.91 -4.40
CA LEU A 184 -6.01 -13.65 -4.39
C LEU A 184 -5.15 -12.44 -3.96
N ARG A 185 -4.26 -12.61 -2.98
CA ARG A 185 -3.36 -11.52 -2.56
C ARG A 185 -2.39 -11.12 -3.67
N TYR A 186 -1.78 -12.10 -4.34
CA TYR A 186 -0.90 -11.83 -5.47
C TYR A 186 -1.68 -11.27 -6.67
N SER A 187 -2.89 -11.77 -6.96
CA SER A 187 -3.68 -11.25 -8.06
C SER A 187 -4.11 -9.80 -7.82
N LEU A 188 -4.45 -9.40 -6.59
CA LEU A 188 -4.73 -8.01 -6.25
C LEU A 188 -3.50 -7.12 -6.42
N LEU A 189 -2.31 -7.60 -6.00
CA LEU A 189 -1.06 -6.85 -6.19
C LEU A 189 -0.71 -6.71 -7.67
N VAL A 190 -0.81 -7.79 -8.44
CA VAL A 190 -0.58 -7.80 -9.89
C VAL A 190 -1.59 -6.90 -10.60
N LEU A 191 -2.86 -6.93 -10.21
CA LEU A 191 -3.89 -6.04 -10.74
C LEU A 191 -3.57 -4.58 -10.43
N ALA A 192 -3.19 -4.28 -9.19
CA ALA A 192 -2.80 -2.93 -8.78
C ALA A 192 -1.58 -2.43 -9.57
N LEU A 193 -0.56 -3.27 -9.76
CA LEU A 193 0.58 -2.96 -10.61
C LEU A 193 0.17 -2.79 -12.07
N GLY A 194 -0.69 -3.66 -12.60
CA GLY A 194 -1.20 -3.57 -13.96
C GLY A 194 -1.96 -2.27 -14.23
N VAL A 195 -2.83 -1.85 -13.29
CA VAL A 195 -3.48 -0.54 -13.35
C VAL A 195 -2.45 0.59 -13.34
N GLY A 196 -1.43 0.50 -12.47
CA GLY A 196 -0.33 1.47 -12.45
C GLY A 196 0.43 1.52 -13.79
N VAL A 197 0.73 0.37 -14.40
CA VAL A 197 1.39 0.29 -15.71
C VAL A 197 0.54 0.92 -16.80
N ILE A 198 -0.78 0.65 -16.83
CA ILE A 198 -1.70 1.29 -17.80
C ILE A 198 -1.68 2.81 -17.64
N LEU A 199 -1.77 3.31 -16.40
CA LEU A 199 -1.69 4.74 -16.10
C LEU A 199 -0.33 5.33 -16.48
N ALA A 200 0.76 4.60 -16.26
CA ALA A 200 2.11 5.02 -16.60
C ALA A 200 2.34 5.10 -18.11
N MET A 201 1.78 4.17 -18.89
CA MET A 201 1.79 4.23 -20.36
C MET A 201 0.99 5.44 -20.87
N TRP A 202 -0.20 5.67 -20.30
CA TRP A 202 -1.02 6.83 -20.64
C TRP A 202 -0.32 8.16 -20.26
N GLY A 203 0.23 8.24 -19.06
CA GLY A 203 1.01 9.40 -18.59
C GLY A 203 2.30 9.61 -19.38
N GLY A 204 2.95 8.55 -19.83
CA GLY A 204 4.14 8.61 -20.69
C GLY A 204 3.86 9.19 -22.07
N GLN A 205 2.66 8.97 -22.61
CA GLN A 205 2.24 9.63 -23.86
C GLN A 205 2.09 11.14 -23.65
N LEU A 206 1.49 11.55 -22.53
CA LEU A 206 1.35 12.96 -22.15
C LEU A 206 2.71 13.65 -21.93
N SER A 207 3.76 12.93 -21.51
CA SER A 207 5.10 13.50 -21.32
C SER A 207 5.97 13.47 -22.57
N SER A 208 5.73 12.54 -23.51
CA SER A 208 6.49 12.46 -24.77
C SER A 208 6.25 13.66 -25.72
N SER A 209 5.14 14.37 -25.56
CA SER A 209 4.90 15.65 -26.25
C SER A 209 5.80 16.78 -25.76
N TRP A 210 6.57 16.59 -24.67
CA TRP A 210 7.41 17.62 -24.05
C TRP A 210 8.79 17.75 -24.72
N HIS A 211 9.15 16.81 -25.59
CA HIS A 211 10.39 16.82 -26.36
C HIS A 211 10.21 17.33 -27.81
N ARG A 212 9.02 17.79 -28.19
CA ARG A 212 8.77 18.45 -29.48
C ARG A 212 8.67 19.96 -29.34
#